data_AF-A0A7S2VEQ5-F1
#
_entry.id   AF-A0A7S2VEQ5-F1
#
_cell.length_a   1.000
_cell.length_b   1.000
_cell.length_c   1.000
_cell.angle_alpha   90.00
_cell.angle_beta   90.00
_cell.angle_gamma   90.00
#
_symmetry.space_group_name_H-M   'P 1'
#
loop_
_entity.id
_entity.type
_entity.pdbx_description
1 polymer ?
#
loop_
_entity_poly.entity_id
_entity_poly.type
_entity_poly.pdbx_seq_one_letter_code
_entity_poly.pdbx_strand_id
1 'polypeptide(L)'
;FILGSSIIPASIDDESASTSACDAACMATPWLASIGFTVMFGALFCKTYRVNYLFRDMTRRRVTLKAKDVMAPMLALLSCNVAVLISWTAVSPLVWEREV
;
A
#
# COMPACT_ATOMS: atom_id res chain seq x y z
N PHE A 1 -6.65 7.09 3.60
CA PHE A 1 -6.97 6.57 4.94
C PHE A 1 -5.99 5.49 5.40
N ILE A 2 -5.77 4.40 4.64
CA ILE A 2 -4.81 3.32 5.01
C ILE A 2 -3.37 3.83 5.23
N LEU A 3 -2.90 4.74 4.38
CA LEU A 3 -1.57 5.35 4.54
C LEU A 3 -1.49 6.23 5.80
N GLY A 4 -2.58 6.96 6.11
CA GLY A 4 -2.66 7.80 7.30
C GLY A 4 -2.74 7.01 8.61
N SER A 5 -3.30 5.79 8.60
CA SER A 5 -3.29 4.92 9.78
C SER A 5 -1.91 4.38 10.14
N SER A 6 -0.90 4.51 9.27
CA SER A 6 0.50 4.17 9.62
C SER A 6 1.10 5.12 10.67
N ILE A 7 0.52 6.31 10.86
CA ILE A 7 0.98 7.29 11.85
C ILE A 7 0.73 6.78 13.28
N ILE A 8 -0.35 6.01 13.48
CA ILE A 8 -0.72 5.48 14.80
C ILE A 8 0.38 4.57 15.35
N PRO A 9 0.80 3.48 14.67
CA PRO A 9 1.91 2.65 15.14
C PRO A 9 3.25 3.38 15.15
N ALA A 10 3.46 4.35 14.25
CA ALA A 10 4.68 5.17 14.27
C ALA A 10 4.79 6.11 15.49
N SER A 11 3.68 6.37 16.19
CA SER A 11 3.63 7.24 17.37
C SER A 11 3.69 6.46 18.69
N ILE A 12 3.84 5.12 18.65
CA ILE A 12 3.94 4.29 19.85
C ILE A 12 5.41 4.24 20.27
N ASP A 13 5.69 4.82 21.43
CA ASP A 13 7.00 4.78 22.07
C ASP A 13 6.96 3.90 23.34
N ASP A 14 8.13 3.48 23.81
CA ASP A 14 8.34 2.61 24.99
C ASP A 14 7.94 3.27 26.33
N GLU A 15 7.59 4.56 26.34
CA GLU A 15 6.88 5.19 27.48
C GLU A 15 5.39 4.78 27.54
N SER A 16 4.80 4.47 26.39
CA SER A 16 3.36 4.22 26.23
C SER A 16 2.99 2.73 26.14
N ALA A 17 3.92 1.85 25.78
CA ALA A 17 3.67 0.43 25.55
C ALA A 17 4.87 -0.45 25.89
N SER A 18 4.65 -1.76 26.03
CA SER A 18 5.73 -2.75 26.21
C SER A 18 6.64 -2.81 24.98
N THR A 19 7.92 -3.11 25.16
CA THR A 19 8.92 -3.32 24.09
C THR A 19 8.41 -4.23 22.96
N SER A 20 7.76 -5.34 23.30
CA SER A 20 7.15 -6.25 22.31
C SER A 20 6.04 -5.63 21.46
N ALA A 21 5.27 -4.68 22.03
CA ALA A 21 4.26 -3.94 21.29
C ALA A 21 4.91 -2.85 20.42
N CYS A 22 6.01 -2.25 20.88
CA CYS A 22 6.80 -1.29 20.08
C CYS A 22 7.44 -1.97 18.86
N ASP A 23 7.97 -3.19 19.02
CA ASP A 23 8.48 -3.99 17.89
C ASP A 23 7.40 -4.26 16.84
N ALA A 24 6.21 -4.68 17.28
CA ALA A 24 5.08 -4.93 16.39
C ALA A 24 4.63 -3.65 15.67
N ALA A 25 4.62 -2.51 16.36
CA ALA A 25 4.26 -1.21 15.79
C ALA A 25 5.32 -0.71 14.78
N CYS A 26 6.60 -0.88 15.09
CA CYS A 26 7.72 -0.57 14.19
C CYS A 26 7.60 -1.36 12.89
N MET A 27 7.28 -2.65 12.99
CA MET A 27 7.06 -3.53 11.85
C MET A 27 5.78 -3.20 11.07
N ALA A 28 4.69 -2.82 11.74
CA ALA A 28 3.42 -2.50 11.09
C ALA A 28 3.51 -1.22 10.23
N THR A 29 4.32 -0.25 10.64
CA THR A 29 4.45 1.06 9.97
C THR A 29 4.77 0.96 8.47
N PRO A 30 5.87 0.30 8.04
CA PRO A 30 6.18 0.15 6.62
C PRO A 30 5.13 -0.68 5.87
N TRP A 31 4.50 -1.66 6.51
CA TRP A 31 3.43 -2.45 5.90
C TRP A 31 2.21 -1.61 5.54
N LEU A 32 1.70 -0.83 6.49
CA LEU A 32 0.56 0.06 6.26
C LEU A 32 0.88 1.16 5.24
N ALA A 33 2.09 1.72 5.27
CA ALA A 33 2.54 2.72 4.32
C ALA A 33 2.58 2.18 2.89
N SER A 34 3.19 1.01 2.69
CA SER A 34 3.38 0.38 1.37
C SER A 34 2.05 -0.03 0.72
N ILE A 35 1.16 -0.64 1.50
CA ILE A 35 -0.18 -1.01 1.03
C ILE A 35 -1.00 0.25 0.72
N GLY A 36 -0.97 1.24 1.62
CA GLY A 36 -1.65 2.51 1.42
C GLY A 36 -1.19 3.23 0.15
N PHE A 37 0.11 3.24 -0.11
CA PHE A 37 0.70 3.84 -1.30
C PHE A 37 0.24 3.13 -2.57
N THR A 38 0.34 1.80 -2.59
CA THR A 38 -0.04 1.00 -3.77
C THR A 38 -1.53 1.17 -4.12
N VAL A 39 -2.39 1.21 -3.10
CA VAL A 39 -3.84 1.44 -3.29
C VAL A 39 -4.11 2.84 -3.82
N MET A 40 -3.42 3.87 -3.31
CA MET A 40 -3.57 5.26 -3.77
C MET A 40 -3.16 5.39 -5.24
N PHE A 41 -1.99 4.88 -5.61
CA PHE A 41 -1.51 4.92 -7.00
C PHE A 41 -2.39 4.08 -7.92
N GLY A 42 -2.89 2.93 -7.45
CA GLY A 42 -3.85 2.13 -8.20
C GLY A 42 -5.16 2.86 -8.48
N ALA A 43 -5.70 3.59 -7.51
CA ALA A 43 -6.91 4.40 -7.69
C ALA A 43 -6.69 5.54 -8.69
N LEU A 44 -5.52 6.21 -8.64
CA LEU A 44 -5.14 7.23 -9.63
C LEU A 44 -5.02 6.62 -11.03
N PHE A 45 -4.38 5.46 -11.15
CA PHE A 45 -4.26 4.76 -12.43
C PHE A 45 -5.63 4.38 -13.01
N CYS A 46 -6.56 3.88 -12.18
CA CYS A 46 -7.93 3.61 -12.61
C CYS A 46 -8.63 4.85 -13.16
N LYS A 47 -8.44 5.99 -12.49
CA LYS A 47 -9.03 7.28 -12.90
C LYS A 47 -8.42 7.76 -14.22
N THR A 48 -7.10 7.73 -14.36
CA THR A 48 -6.39 8.11 -15.59
C THR A 48 -6.71 7.18 -16.74
N TYR A 49 -6.81 5.87 -16.50
CA TYR A 49 -7.20 4.88 -17.50
C TYR A 49 -8.58 5.17 -18.06
N ARG A 50 -9.57 5.44 -17.19
CA ARG A 50 -10.93 5.80 -17.61
C ARG A 50 -10.95 7.06 -18.49
N VAL A 51 -10.16 8.07 -18.15
CA VAL A 51 -10.04 9.30 -18.93
C VAL A 51 -9.38 9.04 -20.29
N ASN A 52 -8.22 8.37 -20.30
CA ASN A 52 -7.52 8.01 -21.54
C ASN A 52 -8.39 7.16 -22.46
N TYR A 53 -9.15 6.23 -21.88
CA TYR A 53 -10.11 5.40 -22.60
C TYR A 53 -11.23 6.22 -23.23
N LEU A 54 -11.83 7.14 -22.47
CA LEU A 54 -12.89 8.03 -22.98
C LEU A 54 -12.40 8.87 -24.18
N PHE A 55 -11.18 9.40 -24.11
CA PHE A 55 -10.60 10.17 -25.23
C PHE A 55 -10.29 9.30 -26.46
N ARG A 56 -9.83 8.05 -26.28
CA ARG A 56 -9.57 7.12 -27.38
C ARG A 56 -10.84 6.65 -28.08
N ASP A 57 -11.90 6.40 -27.33
CA ASP A 57 -13.15 5.80 -27.83
C ASP A 57 -14.23 6.83 -28.21
N MET A 58 -13.93 8.14 -28.23
CA MET A 58 -14.87 9.16 -28.74
C MET A 58 -15.38 8.89 -30.17
N THR A 59 -14.71 8.02 -30.93
CA THR A 59 -15.10 7.61 -32.30
C THR A 59 -15.95 6.32 -32.34
N ARG A 60 -16.00 5.50 -31.27
CA ARG A 60 -16.76 4.23 -31.23
C ARG A 60 -17.83 4.22 -30.14
N ARG A 61 -19.08 3.97 -30.56
CA ARG A 61 -20.31 3.99 -29.76
C ARG A 61 -20.22 3.06 -28.54
N ARG A 62 -20.14 3.65 -27.34
CA ARG A 62 -20.43 3.09 -26.00
C ARG A 62 -19.78 1.73 -25.71
N VAL A 63 -18.48 1.73 -25.44
CA VAL A 63 -17.80 0.54 -24.93
C VAL A 63 -17.88 0.48 -23.41
N THR A 64 -18.36 -0.65 -22.89
CA THR A 64 -18.44 -0.95 -21.46
C THR A 64 -17.07 -1.30 -20.92
N LEU A 65 -16.42 -0.34 -20.25
CA LEU A 65 -15.17 -0.55 -19.52
C LEU A 65 -15.31 -1.69 -18.51
N LYS A 66 -14.61 -2.81 -18.74
CA LYS A 66 -14.46 -3.87 -17.74
C LYS A 66 -13.45 -3.42 -16.69
N ALA A 67 -13.94 -3.08 -15.51
CA ALA A 67 -13.10 -2.75 -14.35
C ALA A 67 -12.08 -3.85 -14.00
N LYS A 68 -12.36 -5.10 -14.41
CA LYS A 68 -11.50 -6.27 -14.18
C LYS A 68 -10.12 -6.16 -14.85
N ASP A 69 -10.02 -5.55 -16.03
CA ASP A 69 -8.76 -5.50 -16.77
C ASP A 69 -7.75 -4.52 -16.14
N VAL A 70 -8.26 -3.51 -15.42
CA VAL A 70 -7.43 -2.51 -14.71
C VAL A 70 -7.13 -2.96 -13.28
N MET A 71 -8.03 -3.73 -12.66
CA MET A 71 -7.78 -4.34 -11.35
C MET A 71 -6.68 -5.40 -11.37
N ALA A 72 -6.54 -6.16 -12.45
CA ALA A 72 -5.52 -7.21 -12.57
C ALA A 72 -4.07 -6.69 -12.40
N PRO A 73 -3.61 -5.64 -13.12
CA PRO A 73 -2.27 -5.10 -12.90
C PRO A 73 -2.11 -4.44 -11.52
N MET A 74 -3.17 -3.82 -10.97
CA MET A 74 -3.15 -3.31 -9.60
C MET A 74 -2.89 -4.43 -8.58
N LEU A 75 -3.59 -5.55 -8.72
CA LEU A 75 -3.45 -6.69 -7.80
C LEU A 75 -2.09 -7.35 -7.93
N ALA A 76 -1.55 -7.46 -9.15
CA ALA A 76 -0.21 -7.98 -9.40
C ALA A 76 0.86 -7.11 -8.72
N LEU A 77 0.77 -5.79 -8.88
CA LEU A 77 1.74 -4.84 -8.31
C LEU A 77 1.67 -4.79 -6.77
N LEU A 78 0.47 -4.94 -6.21
CA LEU A 78 0.26 -5.14 -4.77
C LEU A 78 0.88 -6.45 -4.28
N SER A 79 0.67 -7.55 -5.01
CA SER A 79 1.23 -8.85 -4.66
C SER A 79 2.75 -8.84 -4.67
N CYS A 80 3.38 -8.19 -5.67
CA CYS A 80 4.83 -8.01 -5.70
C CYS A 80 5.33 -7.17 -4.51
N ASN A 81 4.65 -6.08 -4.15
CA ASN A 81 5.00 -5.29 -2.97
C ASN A 81 4.94 -6.14 -1.69
N VAL A 82 3.84 -6.86 -1.49
CA VAL A 82 3.68 -7.75 -0.33
C VAL A 82 4.77 -8.82 -0.30
N ALA A 83 5.13 -9.43 -1.42
CA ALA A 83 6.20 -10.42 -1.49
C ALA A 83 7.57 -9.83 -1.08
N VAL A 84 7.88 -8.61 -1.52
CA VAL A 84 9.11 -7.91 -1.12
C VAL A 84 9.11 -7.61 0.37
N LEU A 85 7.99 -7.11 0.93
CA LEU A 85 7.89 -6.86 2.36
C LEU A 85 8.01 -8.14 3.18
N ILE A 86 7.35 -9.23 2.79
CA ILE A 86 7.48 -10.53 3.47
C ILE A 86 8.94 -10.98 3.45
N SER A 87 9.60 -10.90 2.29
CA SER A 87 10.99 -11.29 2.12
C SER A 87 11.91 -10.47 3.02
N TRP A 88 11.69 -9.15 3.12
CA TRP A 88 12.41 -8.29 4.04
C TRP A 88 12.18 -8.75 5.48
N THR A 89 10.92 -8.85 5.92
CA THR A 89 10.60 -9.21 7.31
C THR A 89 11.14 -10.57 7.74
N ALA A 90 11.28 -11.50 6.79
CA ALA A 90 11.83 -12.84 7.03
C ALA A 90 13.35 -12.83 7.19
N VAL A 91 14.06 -11.95 6.47
CA VAL A 91 15.53 -11.87 6.51
C VAL A 91 16.01 -10.97 7.64
N SER A 92 15.31 -9.88 7.91
CA SER A 92 15.70 -8.90 8.92
C SER A 92 14.45 -8.27 9.54
N PRO A 93 13.89 -8.87 10.61
CA PRO A 93 12.83 -8.24 11.37
C PRO A 93 13.36 -6.94 11.99
N LEU A 94 12.63 -5.84 11.83
CA LEU A 94 12.94 -4.59 12.51
C LEU A 94 12.60 -4.77 13.99
N VAL A 95 13.60 -4.56 14.84
CA VAL A 95 13.47 -4.51 16.29
C VAL A 95 13.58 -3.05 16.68
N TRP A 96 12.74 -2.62 17.61
CA TRP A 96 12.78 -1.27 18.15
C TRP A 96 14.00 -1.15 19.07
N GLU A 97 14.94 -0.26 18.72
CA GLU A 97 16.11 0.04 19.53
C GLU A 97 16.05 1.52 19.94
N ARG A 98 16.21 1.80 21.23
CA ARG A 98 16.24 3.18 21.74
C ARG A 98 17.63 3.76 21.49
N GLU A 99 17.75 4.66 20.51
CA GLU A 99 18.93 5.53 20.45
C GLU A 99 18.88 6.49 21.64
N VAL A 100 19.86 6.34 22.55
CA VAL A 100 20.05 7.17 23.76
C VAL A 100 20.83 8.44 23.48
#